data_AF-A0A4U0GZB9-F1
#
_entry.id   AF-A0A4U0GZB9-F1
#
_cell.length_a   1.000
_cell.length_b   1.000
_cell.length_c   1.000
_cell.angle_alpha   90.00
_cell.angle_beta   90.00
_cell.angle_gamma   90.00
#
_symmetry.space_group_name_H-M   'P 1'
#
loop_
_entity.id
_entity.type
_entity.pdbx_description
1 polymer ?
#
loop_
_entity_poly.entity_id
_entity_poly.type
_entity_poly.pdbx_seq_one_letter_code
_entity_poly.pdbx_strand_id
1 'polypeptide(L)'
;MVRLEIPPGAVDELTTFGIQPIGNTFDETSDNPSFRLTPEGTYFKKPVEISFLYDPDAEGNSATRMVAFQRNDGVWCGSSTELDASQRLLTVETRHFSDWVWFDLLSLRKDKESVGAGETVNLKLLEQILGELMPANHIDSVPLAAMDDIGFSKDLTVSGWKIISGPGSLSPKINTKLVLGDAVYTAPTTIESATDVEIQVEVESKNGYISDPSAPGGRRKLGKLILLTTIRLAPKNFVQLILNGVEQDLSQTGNDAKLVHGNTYIRLGGDESPISLTLQCFGTGPGTYPGGTDGGEAVLYFVESIGEDRRFLNNFYRTCENGYIYNGTATLTTVGEYVEGSFSGQIFPANVQNCEVPEPTTVEFHFKMKQS
;
A
#
# COMPACT_ATOMS: atom_id res chain seq x y z
N MET A 1 -8.15 8.72 10.88
CA MET A 1 -8.40 9.53 12.11
C MET A 1 -9.82 9.28 12.58
N VAL A 2 -10.08 9.27 13.89
CA VAL A 2 -11.45 9.15 14.46
C VAL A 2 -11.77 10.37 15.31
N ARG A 3 -13.02 10.85 15.21
CA ARG A 3 -13.55 11.96 15.98
C ARG A 3 -14.84 11.54 16.69
N LEU A 4 -15.01 12.03 17.92
CA LEU A 4 -16.23 11.85 18.71
C LEU A 4 -16.89 13.21 18.94
N GLU A 5 -18.21 13.29 18.72
CA GLU A 5 -19.03 14.43 19.14
C GLU A 5 -20.04 13.98 20.19
N ILE A 6 -19.84 14.43 21.44
CA ILE A 6 -20.70 14.11 22.57
C ILE A 6 -21.67 15.28 22.80
N PRO A 7 -22.98 15.15 22.52
CA PRO A 7 -23.90 16.26 22.71
C PRO A 7 -24.17 16.55 24.20
N PRO A 8 -24.50 17.81 24.55
CA PRO A 8 -24.91 18.15 25.91
C PRO A 8 -26.06 17.28 26.42
N GLY A 9 -25.88 16.67 27.59
CA GLY A 9 -26.86 15.76 28.20
C GLY A 9 -26.83 14.32 27.67
N ALA A 10 -25.76 13.91 26.97
CA ALA A 10 -25.52 12.50 26.66
C ALA A 10 -25.20 11.65 27.90
N VAL A 11 -24.57 12.26 28.92
CA VAL A 11 -24.24 11.67 30.23
C VAL A 11 -24.73 12.59 31.36
N ASP A 12 -25.00 12.02 32.54
CA ASP A 12 -25.47 12.77 33.73
C ASP A 12 -24.33 13.24 34.63
N GLU A 13 -23.20 12.55 34.58
CA GLU A 13 -22.06 12.77 35.46
C GLU A 13 -20.82 13.15 34.65
N LEU A 14 -19.78 13.61 35.35
CA LEU A 14 -18.50 13.90 34.73
C LEU A 14 -17.87 12.60 34.22
N THR A 15 -17.88 12.41 32.89
CA THR A 15 -17.38 11.19 32.23
C THR A 15 -16.10 11.49 31.46
N THR A 16 -15.07 10.66 31.66
CA THR A 16 -13.86 10.66 30.84
C THR A 16 -14.08 9.77 29.61
N PHE A 17 -13.83 10.32 28.42
CA PHE A 17 -13.93 9.60 27.16
C PHE A 17 -12.55 9.31 26.58
N GLY A 18 -12.38 8.19 25.88
CA GLY A 18 -11.12 7.80 25.27
C GLY A 18 -11.29 7.10 23.93
N ILE A 19 -10.32 7.30 23.05
CA ILE A 19 -10.18 6.62 21.75
C ILE A 19 -8.83 5.90 21.77
N GLN A 20 -8.85 4.58 21.61
CA GLN A 20 -7.65 3.76 21.61
C GLN A 20 -7.56 2.96 20.29
N PRO A 21 -6.49 3.10 19.50
CA PRO A 21 -6.26 2.23 18.35
C PRO A 21 -6.12 0.77 18.78
N ILE A 22 -6.71 -0.14 18.01
CA ILE A 22 -6.63 -1.60 18.22
C ILE A 22 -6.37 -2.30 16.88
N GLY A 23 -5.97 -3.58 16.94
CA GLY A 23 -5.87 -4.41 15.74
C GLY A 23 -7.26 -4.70 15.15
N ASN A 24 -7.37 -4.76 13.82
CA ASN A 24 -8.61 -5.08 13.14
C ASN A 24 -8.91 -6.58 13.24
N THR A 25 -9.83 -6.95 14.14
CA THR A 25 -10.33 -8.34 14.27
C THR A 25 -11.64 -8.57 13.51
N PHE A 26 -12.09 -7.60 12.71
CA PHE A 26 -13.26 -7.76 11.83
C PHE A 26 -12.84 -8.42 10.51
N ASP A 27 -11.77 -7.92 9.91
CA ASP A 27 -11.19 -8.45 8.68
C ASP A 27 -9.66 -8.41 8.77
N GLU A 28 -9.06 -9.56 9.11
CA GLU A 28 -7.62 -9.68 9.31
C GLU A 28 -6.79 -9.44 8.04
N THR A 29 -7.44 -9.42 6.87
CA THR A 29 -6.79 -9.12 5.59
C THR A 29 -6.85 -7.64 5.20
N SER A 30 -7.54 -6.81 6.00
CA SER A 30 -7.69 -5.38 5.76
C SER A 30 -6.87 -4.57 6.75
N ASP A 31 -6.12 -3.60 6.24
CA ASP A 31 -5.37 -2.62 7.04
C ASP A 31 -6.25 -1.47 7.59
N ASN A 32 -7.57 -1.59 7.48
CA ASN A 32 -8.48 -0.55 7.94
C ASN A 32 -8.33 -0.33 9.45
N PRO A 33 -8.16 0.92 9.90
CA PRO A 33 -7.91 1.21 11.31
C PRO A 33 -9.15 0.93 12.17
N SER A 34 -8.94 0.21 13.26
CA SER A 34 -9.95 -0.11 14.26
C SER A 34 -9.68 0.61 15.58
N PHE A 35 -10.73 0.95 16.31
CA PHE A 35 -10.63 1.75 17.54
C PHE A 35 -11.55 1.23 18.63
N ARG A 36 -11.03 1.14 19.84
CA ARG A 36 -11.80 0.99 21.07
C ARG A 36 -12.21 2.35 21.59
N LEU A 37 -13.50 2.54 21.79
CA LEU A 37 -14.07 3.74 22.40
C LEU A 37 -14.42 3.45 23.86
N THR A 38 -14.12 4.39 24.75
CA THR A 38 -14.36 4.25 26.19
C THR A 38 -15.10 5.46 26.76
N PRO A 39 -15.95 5.29 27.80
CA PRO A 39 -16.17 4.06 28.57
C PRO A 39 -17.14 3.06 27.90
N GLU A 40 -16.79 1.78 27.92
CA GLU A 40 -17.70 0.69 27.52
C GLU A 40 -18.80 0.48 28.57
N GLY A 41 -19.91 -0.16 28.16
CA GLY A 41 -21.03 -0.48 29.06
C GLY A 41 -21.87 0.72 29.51
N THR A 42 -21.52 1.93 29.08
CA THR A 42 -22.31 3.16 29.32
C THR A 42 -23.36 3.32 28.21
N TYR A 43 -24.61 3.54 28.60
CA TYR A 43 -25.68 3.87 27.66
C TYR A 43 -25.96 5.39 27.65
N PHE A 44 -25.74 6.03 26.50
CA PHE A 44 -25.89 7.48 26.36
C PHE A 44 -27.37 7.88 26.21
N LYS A 45 -27.76 8.92 26.96
CA LYS A 45 -29.13 9.49 26.93
C LYS A 45 -29.45 10.19 25.62
N LYS A 46 -28.43 10.65 24.89
CA LYS A 46 -28.53 11.18 23.53
C LYS A 46 -27.52 10.46 22.63
N PRO A 47 -27.79 10.31 21.33
CA PRO A 47 -26.84 9.72 20.41
C PRO A 47 -25.54 10.53 20.36
N VAL A 48 -24.42 9.83 20.31
CA VAL A 48 -23.08 10.35 20.11
C VAL A 48 -22.70 10.10 18.66
N GLU A 49 -22.05 11.06 18.01
CA GLU A 49 -21.53 10.87 16.66
C GLU A 49 -20.08 10.36 16.71
N ILE A 50 -19.80 9.36 15.87
CA ILE A 50 -18.45 8.86 15.59
C ILE A 50 -18.17 9.11 14.12
N SER A 51 -17.10 9.83 13.81
CA SER A 51 -16.66 10.08 12.44
C SER A 51 -15.30 9.47 12.16
N PHE A 52 -15.21 8.72 11.06
CA PHE A 52 -13.98 8.14 10.53
C PHE A 52 -13.54 8.91 9.29
N LEU A 53 -12.34 9.49 9.35
CA LEU A 53 -11.66 9.99 8.16
C LEU A 53 -10.98 8.82 7.45
N TYR A 54 -11.36 8.58 6.20
CA TYR A 54 -10.76 7.55 5.35
C TYR A 54 -9.81 8.14 4.32
N ASP A 55 -8.89 7.30 3.84
CA ASP A 55 -8.01 7.63 2.73
C ASP A 55 -8.80 7.55 1.40
N PRO A 56 -8.84 8.62 0.58
CA PRO A 56 -9.48 8.55 -0.73
C PRO A 56 -8.76 7.59 -1.68
N ASP A 57 -7.47 7.34 -1.47
CA ASP A 57 -6.64 6.49 -2.32
C ASP A 57 -6.63 5.02 -1.84
N ALA A 58 -7.28 4.73 -0.70
CA ALA A 58 -7.49 3.35 -0.27
C ALA A 58 -8.29 2.58 -1.33
N GLU A 59 -7.86 1.35 -1.61
CA GLU A 59 -8.50 0.46 -2.59
C GLU A 59 -10.01 0.31 -2.32
N GLY A 60 -10.75 -0.01 -3.39
CA GLY A 60 -12.21 -0.16 -3.33
C GLY A 60 -12.98 1.08 -3.80
N ASN A 61 -14.28 1.12 -3.50
CA ASN A 61 -15.18 2.18 -3.94
C ASN A 61 -15.82 2.83 -2.71
N SER A 62 -15.61 4.13 -2.50
CA SER A 62 -16.12 4.79 -1.29
C SER A 62 -17.63 4.68 -1.10
N ALA A 63 -18.41 4.47 -2.17
CA ALA A 63 -19.85 4.26 -2.07
C ALA A 63 -20.23 2.97 -1.34
N THR A 64 -19.32 2.00 -1.19
CA THR A 64 -19.56 0.74 -0.47
C THR A 64 -19.13 0.81 1.01
N ARG A 65 -18.50 1.90 1.44
CA ARG A 65 -17.96 2.04 2.80
C ARG A 65 -19.05 2.14 3.86
N MET A 66 -18.85 1.39 4.94
CA MET A 66 -19.73 1.28 6.09
C MET A 66 -18.92 1.26 7.38
N VAL A 67 -19.59 1.47 8.51
CA VAL A 67 -19.00 1.32 9.84
C VAL A 67 -19.63 0.13 10.54
N ALA A 68 -18.80 -0.62 11.26
CA ALA A 68 -19.21 -1.71 12.12
C ALA A 68 -18.75 -1.47 13.56
N PHE A 69 -19.47 -2.11 14.49
CA PHE A 69 -19.10 -2.17 15.90
C PHE A 69 -19.11 -3.61 16.40
N GLN A 70 -18.29 -3.91 17.40
CA GLN A 70 -18.28 -5.20 18.05
C GLN A 70 -19.18 -5.18 19.29
N ARG A 71 -20.08 -6.15 19.40
CA ARG A 71 -20.87 -6.38 20.62
C ARG A 71 -20.04 -7.06 21.69
N ASN A 72 -20.57 -7.10 22.91
CA ASN A 72 -19.93 -7.75 24.06
C ASN A 72 -19.75 -9.28 23.90
N ASP A 73 -20.49 -9.92 22.99
CA ASP A 73 -20.35 -11.33 22.64
C ASP A 73 -19.28 -11.58 21.55
N GLY A 74 -18.57 -10.53 21.12
CA GLY A 74 -17.53 -10.58 20.10
C GLY A 74 -18.05 -10.54 18.66
N VAL A 75 -19.37 -10.50 18.46
CA VAL A 75 -19.98 -10.45 17.12
C VAL A 75 -19.93 -9.02 16.58
N TRP A 76 -19.45 -8.87 15.35
CA TRP A 76 -19.48 -7.60 14.63
C TRP A 76 -20.84 -7.33 14.02
N CYS A 77 -21.29 -6.08 14.09
CA CYS A 77 -22.56 -5.61 13.56
C CYS A 77 -22.38 -4.38 12.68
N GLY A 78 -23.05 -4.35 11.54
CA GLY A 78 -23.08 -3.16 10.67
C GLY A 78 -23.94 -2.05 11.25
N SER A 79 -23.54 -0.80 11.02
CA SER A 79 -24.28 0.40 11.42
C SER A 79 -24.79 1.18 10.22
N SER A 80 -25.92 1.88 10.40
CA SER A 80 -26.35 2.93 9.47
C SER A 80 -25.26 3.99 9.38
N THR A 81 -24.73 4.23 8.17
CA THR A 81 -23.51 5.01 7.96
C THR A 81 -23.75 6.12 6.96
N GLU A 82 -23.61 7.36 7.43
CA GLU A 82 -23.55 8.53 6.59
C GLU A 82 -22.19 8.61 5.88
N LEU A 83 -22.20 8.86 4.56
CA LEU A 83 -21.00 9.10 3.77
C LEU A 83 -20.97 10.54 3.26
N ASP A 84 -20.01 11.31 3.76
CA ASP A 84 -19.58 12.55 3.11
C ASP A 84 -18.35 12.27 2.24
N ALA A 85 -18.59 12.00 0.96
CA ALA A 85 -17.51 11.73 0.00
C ALA A 85 -16.60 12.94 -0.24
N SER A 86 -17.09 14.17 -0.03
CA SER A 86 -16.31 15.38 -0.24
C SER A 86 -15.31 15.62 0.88
N GLN A 87 -15.72 15.34 2.12
CA GLN A 87 -14.89 15.45 3.32
C GLN A 87 -14.17 14.16 3.67
N ARG A 88 -14.48 13.07 2.96
CA ARG A 88 -13.92 11.72 3.17
C ARG A 88 -14.25 11.16 4.55
N LEU A 89 -15.47 11.43 4.99
CA LEU A 89 -15.95 11.07 6.31
C LEU A 89 -17.05 10.01 6.23
N LEU A 90 -16.95 9.03 7.13
CA LEU A 90 -18.04 8.12 7.47
C LEU A 90 -18.51 8.49 8.87
N THR A 91 -19.80 8.80 9.03
CA THR A 91 -20.37 9.17 10.33
C THR A 91 -21.45 8.18 10.74
N VAL A 92 -21.43 7.81 12.02
CA VAL A 92 -22.48 7.00 12.65
C VAL A 92 -22.95 7.65 13.93
N GLU A 93 -24.22 7.47 14.24
CA GLU A 93 -24.76 7.77 15.56
C GLU A 93 -24.80 6.50 16.41
N THR A 94 -24.37 6.60 17.66
CA THR A 94 -24.43 5.48 18.62
C THR A 94 -24.86 5.94 20.01
N ARG A 95 -25.41 5.01 20.80
CA ARG A 95 -25.70 5.21 22.23
C ARG A 95 -24.82 4.40 23.15
N HIS A 96 -23.79 3.76 22.61
CA HIS A 96 -22.85 2.95 23.37
C HIS A 96 -21.46 3.04 22.75
N PHE A 97 -20.45 2.75 23.57
CA PHE A 97 -19.09 2.57 23.10
C PHE A 97 -18.64 1.12 23.24
N SER A 98 -17.72 0.73 22.37
CA SER A 98 -17.22 -0.63 22.13
C SER A 98 -16.01 -0.53 21.20
N ASP A 99 -15.70 -1.60 20.47
CA ASP A 99 -14.78 -1.58 19.34
C ASP A 99 -15.52 -1.20 18.05
N TRP A 100 -14.87 -0.40 17.20
CA TRP A 100 -15.44 0.17 15.97
C TRP A 100 -14.41 0.15 14.84
N VAL A 101 -14.89 -0.10 13.63
CA VAL A 101 -14.08 -0.17 12.40
C VAL A 101 -14.90 0.33 11.22
N TRP A 102 -14.24 0.84 10.19
CA TRP A 102 -14.89 1.03 8.89
C TRP A 102 -14.42 -0.04 7.91
N PHE A 103 -15.31 -0.45 7.01
CA PHE A 103 -15.07 -1.53 6.05
C PHE A 103 -15.81 -1.27 4.74
N ASP A 104 -15.47 -1.99 3.69
CA ASP A 104 -16.19 -1.96 2.42
C ASP A 104 -17.18 -3.12 2.31
N LEU A 105 -18.43 -2.83 1.96
CA LEU A 105 -19.46 -3.86 1.71
C LEU A 105 -19.06 -4.79 0.55
N LEU A 106 -18.31 -4.28 -0.43
CA LEU A 106 -17.76 -5.02 -1.56
C LEU A 106 -16.25 -4.78 -1.63
N SER A 107 -15.49 -5.84 -1.83
CA SER A 107 -14.03 -5.78 -1.91
C SER A 107 -13.53 -6.56 -3.13
N LEU A 108 -12.58 -5.98 -3.86
CA LEU A 108 -11.81 -6.66 -4.89
C LEU A 108 -10.48 -7.07 -4.29
N ARG A 109 -10.29 -8.37 -4.05
CA ARG A 109 -9.08 -8.91 -3.42
C ARG A 109 -8.20 -9.64 -4.41
N LYS A 110 -6.90 -9.63 -4.12
CA LYS A 110 -5.85 -10.32 -4.87
C LYS A 110 -5.05 -11.22 -3.93
N ASP A 111 -4.58 -12.35 -4.44
CA ASP A 111 -3.74 -13.27 -3.66
C ASP A 111 -2.27 -12.83 -3.60
N LYS A 112 -1.86 -11.87 -4.45
CA LYS A 112 -0.53 -11.29 -4.50
C LYS A 112 -0.58 -9.81 -4.88
N GLU A 113 0.19 -8.99 -4.17
CA GLU A 113 0.43 -7.58 -4.49
C GLU A 113 1.37 -7.40 -5.69
N SER A 114 2.30 -8.35 -5.87
CA SER A 114 3.33 -8.28 -6.90
C SER A 114 3.61 -9.64 -7.53
N VAL A 115 3.96 -9.62 -8.82
CA VAL A 115 4.31 -10.82 -9.59
C VAL A 115 5.47 -10.56 -10.55
N GLY A 116 6.21 -11.63 -10.81
CA GLY A 116 7.24 -11.70 -11.83
C GLY A 116 6.73 -12.15 -13.20
N ALA A 117 7.66 -12.26 -14.14
CA ALA A 117 7.35 -12.61 -15.52
C ALA A 117 6.66 -13.99 -15.63
N GLY A 118 5.53 -14.03 -16.34
CA GLY A 118 4.71 -15.21 -16.57
C GLY A 118 3.92 -15.72 -15.35
N GLU A 119 4.02 -15.07 -14.20
CA GLU A 119 3.26 -15.45 -13.02
C GLU A 119 1.81 -14.94 -13.08
N THR A 120 0.95 -15.52 -12.24
CA THR A 120 -0.47 -15.19 -12.18
C THR A 120 -0.87 -14.61 -10.82
N VAL A 121 -1.92 -13.79 -10.84
CA VAL A 121 -2.64 -13.28 -9.67
C VAL A 121 -4.10 -13.70 -9.79
N ASN A 122 -4.64 -14.29 -8.73
CA ASN A 122 -6.06 -14.60 -8.61
C ASN A 122 -6.78 -13.41 -7.98
N LEU A 123 -7.80 -12.92 -8.67
CA LEU A 123 -8.65 -11.82 -8.25
C LEU A 123 -10.04 -12.35 -7.88
N LYS A 124 -10.57 -11.87 -6.76
CA LYS A 124 -11.89 -12.23 -6.26
C LYS A 124 -12.68 -11.01 -5.86
N LEU A 125 -13.91 -10.91 -6.35
CA LEU A 125 -14.90 -10.01 -5.78
C LEU A 125 -15.61 -10.70 -4.63
N LEU A 126 -15.53 -10.08 -3.47
CA LEU A 126 -16.17 -10.53 -2.25
C LEU A 126 -17.24 -9.53 -1.81
N GLU A 127 -18.29 -10.03 -1.18
CA GLU A 127 -19.28 -9.22 -0.50
C GLU A 127 -19.35 -9.56 0.99
N GLN A 128 -19.58 -8.55 1.81
CA GLN A 128 -19.81 -8.73 3.24
C GLN A 128 -21.22 -9.26 3.47
N ILE A 129 -21.34 -10.49 3.97
CA ILE A 129 -22.64 -11.08 4.24
C ILE A 129 -23.27 -10.44 5.49
N LEU A 130 -24.48 -9.94 5.30
CA LEU A 130 -25.37 -9.48 6.35
C LEU A 130 -26.19 -10.69 6.85
N GLY A 131 -26.01 -11.08 8.11
CA GLY A 131 -26.73 -12.19 8.74
C GLY A 131 -28.25 -11.98 8.69
N GLU A 132 -29.00 -13.06 8.48
CA GLU A 132 -30.45 -13.04 8.30
C GLU A 132 -31.16 -12.14 9.32
N LEU A 133 -32.04 -11.27 8.81
CA LEU A 133 -32.90 -10.39 9.59
C LEU A 133 -33.73 -11.20 10.59
N MET A 134 -33.31 -11.25 11.85
CA MET A 134 -34.20 -11.68 12.93
C MET A 134 -35.32 -10.63 13.03
N PRO A 135 -36.62 -11.01 12.91
CA PRO A 135 -37.73 -10.05 12.79
C PRO A 135 -38.01 -9.17 14.02
N ALA A 136 -37.20 -9.25 15.07
CA ALA A 136 -37.52 -8.72 16.38
C ALA A 136 -36.64 -7.54 16.86
N ASN A 137 -35.58 -7.15 16.15
CA ASN A 137 -34.68 -6.11 16.65
C ASN A 137 -34.59 -4.92 15.68
N HIS A 138 -34.58 -3.72 16.25
CA HIS A 138 -34.39 -2.45 15.56
C HIS A 138 -33.19 -2.52 14.59
N ILE A 139 -33.30 -1.83 13.45
CA ILE A 139 -32.47 -1.92 12.23
C ILE A 139 -30.95 -1.65 12.41
N ASP A 140 -30.45 -1.44 13.63
CA ASP A 140 -29.07 -1.01 13.92
C ASP A 140 -28.21 -2.11 14.59
N SER A 141 -28.34 -3.37 14.20
CA SER A 141 -27.53 -4.48 14.74
C SER A 141 -27.55 -5.72 13.83
N VAL A 142 -27.28 -5.58 12.53
CA VAL A 142 -27.21 -6.76 11.65
C VAL A 142 -25.88 -7.46 11.85
N PRO A 143 -25.86 -8.72 12.34
CA PRO A 143 -24.61 -9.47 12.48
C PRO A 143 -23.90 -9.59 11.14
N LEU A 144 -22.60 -9.35 11.13
CA LEU A 144 -21.76 -9.51 9.95
C LEU A 144 -21.08 -10.88 10.04
N ALA A 145 -21.15 -11.65 8.95
CA ALA A 145 -20.35 -12.88 8.83
C ALA A 145 -18.95 -12.55 8.27
N ALA A 146 -18.17 -13.54 7.87
CA ALA A 146 -17.00 -13.28 7.04
C ALA A 146 -17.44 -12.83 5.63
N MET A 147 -16.55 -12.15 4.89
CA MET A 147 -16.75 -11.93 3.47
C MET A 147 -16.78 -13.27 2.70
N ASP A 148 -17.60 -13.35 1.66
CA ASP A 148 -17.73 -14.53 0.78
C ASP A 148 -17.78 -14.08 -0.68
N ASP A 149 -17.65 -15.03 -1.62
CA ASP A 149 -17.76 -14.77 -3.05
C ASP A 149 -19.05 -14.00 -3.38
N ILE A 150 -18.91 -12.91 -4.16
CA ILE A 150 -20.04 -12.07 -4.56
C ILE A 150 -21.10 -12.87 -5.34
N GLY A 151 -22.38 -12.54 -5.15
CA GLY A 151 -23.49 -13.11 -5.93
C GLY A 151 -24.63 -13.69 -5.10
N PHE A 152 -24.74 -13.38 -3.81
CA PHE A 152 -25.90 -13.74 -3.00
C PHE A 152 -27.18 -13.05 -3.46
N SER A 153 -27.07 -11.79 -3.90
CA SER A 153 -28.23 -11.06 -4.41
C SER A 153 -28.52 -11.41 -5.88
N LYS A 154 -29.79 -11.77 -6.16
CA LYS A 154 -30.24 -12.15 -7.51
C LYS A 154 -30.30 -10.98 -8.50
N ASP A 155 -30.23 -9.75 -8.01
CA ASP A 155 -30.29 -8.53 -8.82
C ASP A 155 -28.92 -7.91 -9.08
N LEU A 156 -27.86 -8.59 -8.65
CA LEU A 156 -26.48 -8.19 -8.84
C LEU A 156 -25.93 -8.76 -10.14
N THR A 157 -25.21 -7.94 -10.88
CA THR A 157 -24.47 -8.35 -12.07
C THR A 157 -23.02 -7.91 -11.97
N VAL A 158 -22.10 -8.79 -12.35
CA VAL A 158 -20.67 -8.49 -12.47
C VAL A 158 -20.27 -8.55 -13.93
N SER A 159 -19.57 -7.51 -14.39
CA SER A 159 -19.13 -7.41 -15.78
C SER A 159 -17.92 -6.48 -15.91
N GLY A 160 -17.47 -6.22 -17.14
CA GLY A 160 -16.50 -5.15 -17.39
C GLY A 160 -15.09 -5.39 -16.83
N TRP A 161 -14.71 -6.63 -16.54
CA TRP A 161 -13.33 -6.99 -16.24
C TRP A 161 -12.40 -6.58 -17.38
N LYS A 162 -11.43 -5.73 -17.10
CA LYS A 162 -10.41 -5.30 -18.06
C LYS A 162 -9.16 -4.77 -17.37
N ILE A 163 -8.04 -4.86 -18.07
CA ILE A 163 -6.83 -4.09 -17.75
C ILE A 163 -7.06 -2.69 -18.33
N ILE A 164 -6.98 -1.66 -17.50
CA ILE A 164 -7.11 -0.27 -17.93
C ILE A 164 -5.76 0.39 -18.17
N SER A 165 -4.70 -0.08 -17.52
CA SER A 165 -3.32 0.31 -17.76
C SER A 165 -2.34 -0.83 -17.44
N GLY A 166 -1.19 -0.83 -18.10
CA GLY A 166 -0.13 -1.82 -17.91
C GLY A 166 -0.25 -3.08 -18.80
N PRO A 167 0.81 -3.90 -18.87
CA PRO A 167 0.86 -5.06 -19.76
C PRO A 167 0.28 -6.33 -19.12
N GLY A 168 0.06 -7.36 -19.94
CA GLY A 168 -0.38 -8.70 -19.49
C GLY A 168 -1.72 -9.10 -20.09
N SER A 169 -2.37 -10.09 -19.46
CA SER A 169 -3.69 -10.57 -19.89
C SER A 169 -4.59 -10.88 -18.68
N LEU A 170 -5.90 -10.78 -18.88
CA LEU A 170 -6.90 -10.99 -17.84
C LEU A 170 -7.95 -11.99 -18.34
N SER A 171 -8.25 -13.00 -17.53
CA SER A 171 -9.23 -14.03 -17.85
C SER A 171 -10.34 -14.04 -16.78
N PRO A 172 -11.51 -13.43 -17.04
CA PRO A 172 -12.65 -13.48 -16.14
C PRO A 172 -13.15 -14.91 -15.94
N LYS A 173 -13.60 -15.24 -14.73
CA LYS A 173 -14.06 -16.57 -14.32
C LYS A 173 -15.39 -16.48 -13.58
N ILE A 174 -16.16 -17.55 -13.70
CA ILE A 174 -17.37 -17.74 -12.91
C ILE A 174 -16.96 -18.23 -11.52
N ASN A 175 -17.44 -17.56 -10.47
CA ASN A 175 -17.16 -17.90 -9.08
C ASN A 175 -18.16 -18.94 -8.53
N THR A 176 -18.10 -19.24 -7.24
CA THR A 176 -18.98 -20.23 -6.61
C THR A 176 -20.47 -19.85 -6.58
N LYS A 177 -20.81 -18.56 -6.76
CA LYS A 177 -22.18 -18.05 -6.85
C LYS A 177 -22.71 -17.94 -8.28
N LEU A 178 -22.00 -18.53 -9.25
CA LEU A 178 -22.39 -18.57 -10.66
C LEU A 178 -22.45 -17.18 -11.34
N VAL A 179 -21.68 -16.20 -10.84
CA VAL A 179 -21.48 -14.90 -11.48
C VAL A 179 -20.02 -14.73 -11.90
N LEU A 180 -19.72 -13.78 -12.80
CA LEU A 180 -18.36 -13.44 -13.22
C LEU A 180 -17.56 -12.71 -12.12
N GLY A 181 -17.58 -13.21 -10.88
CA GLY A 181 -16.98 -12.57 -9.70
C GLY A 181 -15.47 -12.75 -9.56
N ASP A 182 -14.86 -13.65 -10.33
CA ASP A 182 -13.44 -13.95 -10.25
C ASP A 182 -12.72 -13.54 -11.54
N ALA A 183 -11.41 -13.33 -11.46
CA ALA A 183 -10.55 -13.22 -12.63
C ALA A 183 -9.13 -13.72 -12.34
N VAL A 184 -8.43 -14.15 -13.38
CA VAL A 184 -7.00 -14.49 -13.30
C VAL A 184 -6.23 -13.51 -14.18
N TYR A 185 -5.35 -12.74 -13.55
CA TYR A 185 -4.36 -11.94 -14.26
C TYR A 185 -3.11 -12.78 -14.52
N THR A 186 -2.52 -12.62 -15.71
CA THR A 186 -1.25 -13.26 -16.09
C THR A 186 -0.28 -12.19 -16.57
N ALA A 187 0.85 -12.08 -15.89
CA ALA A 187 1.94 -11.18 -16.25
C ALA A 187 2.55 -11.56 -17.60
N PRO A 188 3.08 -10.59 -18.37
CA PRO A 188 3.86 -10.88 -19.57
C PRO A 188 5.02 -11.84 -19.28
N THR A 189 5.46 -12.58 -20.29
CA THR A 189 6.63 -13.48 -20.16
C THR A 189 7.97 -12.74 -20.00
N THR A 190 7.96 -11.41 -20.17
CA THR A 190 9.11 -10.52 -20.02
C THR A 190 8.66 -9.22 -19.36
N ILE A 191 9.36 -8.78 -18.32
CA ILE A 191 9.12 -7.50 -17.62
C ILE A 191 10.45 -6.74 -17.65
N GLU A 192 10.53 -5.65 -18.42
CA GLU A 192 11.77 -4.90 -18.63
C GLU A 192 12.09 -3.96 -17.46
N SER A 193 11.06 -3.34 -16.89
CA SER A 193 11.15 -2.44 -15.75
C SER A 193 9.96 -2.65 -14.81
N ALA A 194 10.13 -2.26 -13.55
CA ALA A 194 9.06 -2.36 -12.58
C ALA A 194 7.93 -1.39 -12.94
N THR A 195 6.71 -1.89 -13.02
CA THR A 195 5.53 -1.10 -13.45
C THR A 195 4.28 -1.61 -12.78
N ASP A 196 3.22 -0.80 -12.77
CA ASP A 196 1.93 -1.17 -12.20
C ASP A 196 0.93 -1.51 -13.30
N VAL A 197 0.11 -2.52 -13.03
CA VAL A 197 -1.03 -2.90 -13.87
C VAL A 197 -2.29 -2.56 -13.12
N GLU A 198 -3.14 -1.76 -13.73
CA GLU A 198 -4.40 -1.34 -13.14
C GLU A 198 -5.55 -2.13 -13.76
N ILE A 199 -6.33 -2.78 -12.91
CA ILE A 199 -7.43 -3.66 -13.29
C ILE A 199 -8.75 -3.07 -12.80
N GLN A 200 -9.75 -3.12 -13.66
CA GLN A 200 -11.11 -2.67 -13.39
C GLN A 200 -12.09 -3.83 -13.45
N VAL A 201 -13.10 -3.80 -12.59
CA VAL A 201 -14.34 -4.57 -12.74
C VAL A 201 -15.55 -3.70 -12.41
N GLU A 202 -16.69 -3.99 -13.06
CA GLU A 202 -17.95 -3.31 -12.83
C GLU A 202 -18.93 -4.22 -12.08
N VAL A 203 -19.54 -3.69 -11.02
CA VAL A 203 -20.61 -4.35 -10.27
C VAL A 203 -21.84 -3.48 -10.35
N GLU A 204 -22.97 -4.03 -10.75
CA GLU A 204 -24.25 -3.32 -10.76
C GLU A 204 -25.27 -4.06 -9.89
N SER A 205 -25.89 -3.35 -8.95
CA SER A 205 -27.02 -3.84 -8.17
C SER A 205 -28.21 -2.89 -8.30
N LYS A 206 -29.35 -3.42 -8.74
CA LYS A 206 -30.55 -2.63 -9.03
C LYS A 206 -31.28 -2.19 -7.76
N ASN A 207 -31.32 -3.04 -6.74
CA ASN A 207 -32.02 -2.80 -5.49
C ASN A 207 -31.09 -2.77 -4.28
N GLY A 208 -29.80 -3.06 -4.44
CA GLY A 208 -28.80 -2.97 -3.37
C GLY A 208 -28.66 -1.55 -2.84
N TYR A 209 -28.63 -1.42 -1.51
CA TYR A 209 -28.45 -0.15 -0.82
C TYR A 209 -27.71 -0.32 0.50
N ILE A 210 -27.13 0.77 0.97
CA ILE A 210 -26.60 0.94 2.31
C ILE A 210 -27.52 1.93 3.06
N SER A 211 -27.84 1.63 4.32
CA SER A 211 -28.56 2.58 5.18
C SER A 211 -27.66 3.78 5.45
N ASP A 212 -28.12 4.95 5.03
CA ASP A 212 -27.36 6.21 5.06
C ASP A 212 -28.36 7.33 5.40
N PRO A 213 -28.36 7.83 6.66
CA PRO A 213 -29.38 8.76 7.14
C PRO A 213 -29.42 10.10 6.38
N SER A 214 -28.31 10.55 5.81
CA SER A 214 -28.25 11.81 5.08
C SER A 214 -28.57 11.67 3.58
N ALA A 215 -28.56 10.44 3.06
CA ALA A 215 -28.97 10.16 1.68
C ALA A 215 -30.49 10.31 1.46
N PRO A 216 -30.95 10.68 0.23
CA PRO A 216 -32.36 10.76 -0.09
C PRO A 216 -33.12 9.45 0.20
N GLY A 217 -34.11 9.51 1.10
CA GLY A 217 -34.86 8.33 1.53
C GLY A 217 -34.12 7.45 2.54
N GLY A 218 -33.06 7.94 3.18
CA GLY A 218 -32.28 7.22 4.20
C GLY A 218 -31.44 6.07 3.63
N ARG A 219 -31.21 6.06 2.32
CA ARG A 219 -30.57 4.94 1.61
C ARG A 219 -29.65 5.43 0.51
N ARG A 220 -28.38 5.03 0.60
CA ARG A 220 -27.41 5.17 -0.49
C ARG A 220 -27.53 3.97 -1.42
N LYS A 221 -27.96 4.20 -2.66
CA LYS A 221 -28.05 3.14 -3.67
C LYS A 221 -26.66 2.73 -4.13
N LEU A 222 -26.43 1.42 -4.26
CA LEU A 222 -25.18 0.91 -4.84
C LEU A 222 -25.12 1.18 -6.35
N GLY A 223 -26.22 0.90 -7.08
CA GLY A 223 -26.28 1.17 -8.52
C GLY A 223 -25.13 0.49 -9.26
N LYS A 224 -24.54 1.19 -10.24
CA LYS A 224 -23.34 0.76 -10.94
C LYS A 224 -22.09 1.30 -10.24
N LEU A 225 -21.21 0.39 -9.85
CA LEU A 225 -19.94 0.62 -9.18
C LEU A 225 -18.80 0.17 -10.07
N ILE A 226 -17.67 0.87 -9.96
CA ILE A 226 -16.39 0.48 -10.53
C ILE A 226 -15.45 0.20 -9.38
N LEU A 227 -14.85 -0.98 -9.38
CA LEU A 227 -13.79 -1.34 -8.45
C LEU A 227 -12.47 -1.43 -9.22
N LEU A 228 -11.42 -0.90 -8.60
CA LEU A 228 -10.06 -0.85 -9.13
C LEU A 228 -9.12 -1.56 -8.18
N THR A 229 -8.08 -2.17 -8.73
CA THR A 229 -6.93 -2.66 -7.97
C THR A 229 -5.68 -2.59 -8.84
N THR A 230 -4.52 -2.52 -8.19
CA THR A 230 -3.21 -2.46 -8.86
C THR A 230 -2.39 -3.70 -8.56
N ILE A 231 -1.66 -4.23 -9.54
CA ILE A 231 -0.68 -5.31 -9.36
C ILE A 231 0.69 -4.79 -9.78
N ARG A 232 1.68 -4.93 -8.89
CA ARG A 232 3.06 -4.54 -9.19
C ARG A 232 3.77 -5.62 -10.00
N LEU A 233 4.19 -5.29 -11.21
CA LEU A 233 5.09 -6.12 -12.00
C LEU A 233 6.53 -5.86 -11.58
N ALA A 234 7.20 -6.89 -11.09
CA ALA A 234 8.59 -6.82 -10.69
C ALA A 234 9.45 -7.68 -11.62
N PRO A 235 10.47 -7.12 -12.30
CA PRO A 235 11.44 -7.93 -13.01
C PRO A 235 12.18 -8.84 -12.02
N LYS A 236 12.54 -10.05 -12.44
CA LYS A 236 13.31 -10.98 -11.60
C LYS A 236 14.64 -10.39 -11.14
N ASN A 237 15.32 -9.70 -12.06
CA ASN A 237 16.45 -8.85 -11.76
C ASN A 237 16.19 -7.53 -12.46
N PHE A 238 16.36 -6.41 -11.75
CA PHE A 238 16.35 -5.10 -12.37
C PHE A 238 17.37 -4.20 -11.73
N VAL A 239 17.80 -3.25 -12.53
CA VAL A 239 18.72 -2.20 -12.15
C VAL A 239 18.26 -0.96 -12.89
N GLN A 240 18.08 0.13 -12.17
CA GLN A 240 17.76 1.43 -12.73
C GLN A 240 18.67 2.46 -12.09
N LEU A 241 19.34 3.25 -12.92
CA LEU A 241 20.20 4.34 -12.49
C LEU A 241 19.72 5.63 -13.15
N ILE A 242 19.45 6.64 -12.34
CA ILE A 242 19.01 7.96 -12.77
C ILE A 242 20.05 8.97 -12.28
N LEU A 243 20.63 9.74 -13.22
CA LEU A 243 21.59 10.80 -12.93
C LEU A 243 21.00 12.14 -13.34
N ASN A 244 20.92 13.09 -12.41
CA ASN A 244 20.29 14.40 -12.63
C ASN A 244 18.89 14.31 -13.28
N GLY A 245 18.11 13.30 -12.90
CA GLY A 245 16.77 13.04 -13.45
C GLY A 245 16.75 12.33 -14.81
N VAL A 246 17.90 11.97 -15.38
CA VAL A 246 18.02 11.24 -16.64
C VAL A 246 18.38 9.78 -16.37
N GLU A 247 17.49 8.87 -16.77
CA GLU A 247 17.73 7.42 -16.70
C GLU A 247 18.86 7.01 -17.65
N GLN A 248 19.78 6.21 -17.14
CA GLN A 248 20.97 5.74 -17.85
C GLN A 248 20.68 4.40 -18.54
N ASP A 249 21.21 4.22 -19.75
CA ASP A 249 21.18 2.93 -20.44
C ASP A 249 22.20 1.97 -19.81
N LEU A 250 21.70 0.89 -19.22
CA LEU A 250 22.49 -0.13 -18.52
C LEU A 250 22.56 -1.45 -19.30
N SER A 251 22.14 -1.48 -20.56
CA SER A 251 22.03 -2.69 -21.40
C SER A 251 23.35 -3.46 -21.58
N GLN A 252 24.50 -2.82 -21.36
CA GLN A 252 25.83 -3.41 -21.43
C GLN A 252 26.55 -3.51 -20.07
N THR A 253 25.81 -3.47 -18.96
CA THR A 253 26.39 -3.59 -17.61
C THR A 253 26.16 -5.00 -17.07
N GLY A 254 27.24 -5.63 -16.57
CA GLY A 254 27.10 -6.74 -15.64
C GLY A 254 26.57 -6.25 -14.30
N ASN A 255 25.82 -7.09 -13.59
CA ASN A 255 25.31 -6.76 -12.27
C ASN A 255 25.52 -7.92 -11.29
N ASP A 256 25.88 -7.58 -10.05
CA ASP A 256 26.17 -8.54 -9.00
C ASP A 256 25.77 -7.97 -7.64
N ALA A 257 25.20 -8.82 -6.79
CA ALA A 257 24.96 -8.52 -5.40
C ALA A 257 25.53 -9.64 -4.51
N LYS A 258 26.32 -9.28 -3.48
CA LYS A 258 26.97 -10.28 -2.63
C LYS A 258 27.16 -9.81 -1.20
N LEU A 259 27.18 -10.79 -0.30
CA LEU A 259 27.54 -10.61 1.10
C LEU A 259 29.00 -11.02 1.32
N VAL A 260 29.85 -10.08 1.75
CA VAL A 260 31.27 -10.34 1.99
C VAL A 260 31.70 -9.65 3.28
N HIS A 261 32.24 -10.43 4.22
CA HIS A 261 32.83 -9.94 5.47
C HIS A 261 31.94 -8.96 6.26
N GLY A 262 30.64 -9.21 6.34
CA GLY A 262 29.69 -8.36 7.08
C GLY A 262 29.12 -7.17 6.29
N ASN A 263 29.43 -7.07 5.00
CA ASN A 263 28.94 -6.00 4.13
C ASN A 263 28.10 -6.56 2.98
N THR A 264 27.11 -5.77 2.54
CA THR A 264 26.36 -6.00 1.32
C THR A 264 26.93 -5.16 0.20
N TYR A 265 27.39 -5.79 -0.88
CA TYR A 265 27.87 -5.12 -2.08
C TYR A 265 26.86 -5.24 -3.19
N ILE A 266 26.56 -4.12 -3.82
CA ILE A 266 25.79 -4.02 -5.06
C ILE A 266 26.70 -3.39 -6.11
N ARG A 267 26.89 -4.09 -7.22
CA ARG A 267 27.84 -3.69 -8.27
C ARG A 267 27.17 -3.67 -9.63
N LEU A 268 27.44 -2.59 -10.36
CA LEU A 268 27.17 -2.43 -11.78
C LEU A 268 28.47 -2.24 -12.54
N GLY A 269 28.52 -2.81 -13.73
CA GLY A 269 29.60 -2.63 -14.70
C GLY A 269 30.46 -3.88 -14.91
N GLY A 270 31.55 -3.69 -15.63
CA GLY A 270 32.51 -4.70 -16.09
C GLY A 270 33.59 -4.03 -16.95
N ASP A 271 34.58 -4.79 -17.43
CA ASP A 271 35.76 -4.21 -18.11
C ASP A 271 35.44 -3.38 -19.37
N GLU A 272 34.29 -3.62 -20.00
CA GLU A 272 33.83 -2.92 -21.21
C GLU A 272 32.70 -1.91 -20.97
N SER A 273 32.26 -1.73 -19.72
CA SER A 273 31.08 -0.90 -19.44
C SER A 273 31.43 0.59 -19.32
N PRO A 274 30.69 1.50 -19.99
CA PRO A 274 30.93 2.94 -19.87
C PRO A 274 30.64 3.47 -18.46
N ILE A 275 29.86 2.74 -17.68
CA ILE A 275 29.46 3.08 -16.31
C ILE A 275 29.83 1.92 -15.38
N SER A 276 30.44 2.24 -14.24
CA SER A 276 30.56 1.32 -13.11
C SER A 276 30.09 1.97 -11.83
N LEU A 277 29.34 1.22 -11.02
CA LEU A 277 28.84 1.68 -9.72
C LEU A 277 29.08 0.57 -8.70
N THR A 278 29.57 0.95 -7.52
CA THR A 278 29.62 0.06 -6.35
C THR A 278 28.96 0.76 -5.18
N LEU A 279 27.82 0.23 -4.76
CA LEU A 279 27.20 0.57 -3.48
C LEU A 279 27.61 -0.50 -2.46
N GLN A 280 28.21 -0.05 -1.36
CA GLN A 280 28.57 -0.89 -0.23
C GLN A 280 27.77 -0.43 0.99
N CYS A 281 26.95 -1.32 1.53
CA CYS A 281 26.30 -1.16 2.82
C CYS A 281 27.11 -1.92 3.87
N PHE A 282 27.51 -1.25 4.95
CA PHE A 282 28.25 -1.82 6.08
C PHE A 282 27.30 -2.56 7.04
N GLY A 283 26.60 -3.55 6.48
CA GLY A 283 25.70 -4.47 7.16
C GLY A 283 25.16 -5.52 6.18
N THR A 284 24.54 -6.55 6.72
CA THR A 284 24.05 -7.73 5.95
C THR A 284 22.54 -7.91 6.01
N GLY A 285 21.81 -6.96 6.60
CA GLY A 285 20.36 -7.08 6.81
C GLY A 285 19.56 -6.01 6.07
N PRO A 286 18.24 -6.21 5.94
CA PRO A 286 17.35 -5.10 5.59
C PRO A 286 17.51 -3.94 6.57
N GLY A 287 17.35 -2.71 6.08
CA GLY A 287 17.49 -1.51 6.88
C GLY A 287 17.86 -0.28 6.06
N THR A 288 18.02 0.84 6.76
CA THR A 288 18.43 2.12 6.19
C THR A 288 19.87 2.42 6.60
N TYR A 289 20.69 2.78 5.63
CA TYR A 289 22.12 2.99 5.75
C TYR A 289 22.46 4.41 5.28
N PRO A 290 22.61 5.38 6.20
CA PRO A 290 23.03 6.74 5.83
C PRO A 290 24.45 6.75 5.25
N GLY A 291 24.79 7.80 4.52
CA GLY A 291 26.13 7.96 3.95
C GLY A 291 27.24 7.93 5.01
N GLY A 292 28.21 7.03 4.85
CA GLY A 292 29.33 6.86 5.77
C GLY A 292 30.10 5.55 5.57
N THR A 293 30.99 5.22 6.50
CA THR A 293 31.86 4.03 6.44
C THR A 293 31.87 3.15 7.70
N ASP A 294 31.12 3.54 8.72
CA ASP A 294 30.96 2.77 9.95
C ASP A 294 29.85 1.71 9.82
N GLY A 295 29.76 0.82 10.81
CA GLY A 295 28.71 -0.20 10.85
C GLY A 295 27.31 0.42 10.84
N GLY A 296 26.47 0.00 9.89
CA GLY A 296 25.14 0.58 9.66
C GLY A 296 25.11 1.74 8.66
N GLU A 297 26.23 2.09 8.03
CA GLU A 297 26.31 3.15 7.02
C GLU A 297 26.51 2.60 5.60
N ALA A 298 26.53 3.48 4.59
CA ALA A 298 26.77 3.11 3.20
C ALA A 298 27.65 4.10 2.44
N VAL A 299 28.44 3.57 1.50
CA VAL A 299 29.27 4.35 0.58
C VAL A 299 28.97 3.93 -0.86
N LEU A 300 28.95 4.91 -1.76
CA LEU A 300 28.75 4.70 -3.18
C LEU A 300 29.94 5.25 -3.95
N TYR A 301 30.53 4.38 -4.78
CA TYR A 301 31.58 4.71 -5.74
C TYR A 301 31.00 4.63 -7.14
N PHE A 302 31.27 5.62 -7.97
CA PHE A 302 30.78 5.72 -9.33
C PHE A 302 31.91 6.09 -10.27
N VAL A 303 31.97 5.42 -11.42
CA VAL A 303 32.94 5.68 -12.48
C VAL A 303 32.20 5.81 -13.80
N GLU A 304 32.46 6.89 -14.51
CA GLU A 304 31.97 7.12 -15.87
C GLU A 304 33.18 7.23 -16.81
N SER A 305 33.14 6.47 -17.90
CA SER A 305 34.16 6.50 -18.95
C SER A 305 33.66 7.34 -20.12
N ILE A 306 34.40 8.40 -20.47
CA ILE A 306 34.12 9.29 -21.59
C ILE A 306 35.32 9.23 -22.53
N GLY A 307 35.27 8.32 -23.52
CA GLY A 307 36.42 8.04 -24.37
C GLY A 307 37.54 7.34 -23.57
N GLU A 308 38.75 7.89 -23.59
CA GLU A 308 39.88 7.40 -22.78
C GLU A 308 39.88 7.95 -21.34
N ASP A 309 39.09 8.99 -21.07
CA ASP A 309 39.02 9.63 -19.75
C ASP A 309 38.07 8.89 -18.82
N ARG A 310 38.46 8.78 -17.54
CA ARG A 310 37.61 8.24 -16.47
C ARG A 310 37.31 9.30 -15.43
N ARG A 311 36.02 9.53 -15.17
CA ARG A 311 35.54 10.39 -14.09
C ARG A 311 35.15 9.54 -12.90
N PHE A 312 35.74 9.84 -11.75
CA PHE A 312 35.46 9.17 -10.49
C PHE A 312 34.59 10.09 -9.64
N LEU A 313 33.45 9.57 -9.19
CA LEU A 313 32.54 10.26 -8.30
C LEU A 313 32.24 9.38 -7.08
N ASN A 314 32.03 10.01 -5.93
CA ASN A 314 31.66 9.32 -4.69
C ASN A 314 30.49 10.03 -4.03
N ASN A 315 29.73 9.35 -3.18
CA ASN A 315 28.73 10.01 -2.33
C ASN A 315 29.34 10.84 -1.18
N PHE A 316 30.61 11.21 -1.28
CA PHE A 316 31.29 12.06 -0.31
C PHE A 316 32.32 12.95 -1.00
N TYR A 317 32.67 14.05 -0.34
CA TYR A 317 33.79 14.89 -0.72
C TYR A 317 34.66 15.22 0.50
N ARG A 318 35.90 15.63 0.23
CA ARG A 318 36.88 15.95 1.26
C ARG A 318 36.81 17.42 1.64
N THR A 319 36.87 17.73 2.93
CA THR A 319 36.95 19.10 3.45
C THR A 319 38.41 19.57 3.56
N CYS A 320 38.62 20.88 3.74
CA CYS A 320 39.95 21.45 4.01
C CYS A 320 40.66 20.81 5.21
N GLU A 321 39.88 20.40 6.20
CA GLU A 321 40.38 19.86 7.46
C GLU A 321 40.74 18.37 7.33
N ASN A 322 40.81 17.85 6.10
CA ASN A 322 41.00 16.44 5.77
C ASN A 322 39.85 15.53 6.27
N GLY A 323 38.69 16.09 6.59
CA GLY A 323 37.47 15.34 6.90
C GLY A 323 36.71 14.92 5.63
N TYR A 324 35.69 14.07 5.81
CA TYR A 324 34.78 13.65 4.75
C TYR A 324 33.36 14.03 5.10
N ILE A 325 32.62 14.57 4.13
CA ILE A 325 31.18 14.81 4.24
C ILE A 325 30.50 13.83 3.30
N TYR A 326 29.74 12.91 3.88
CA TYR A 326 28.96 11.93 3.15
C TYR A 326 27.54 12.44 2.87
N ASN A 327 26.96 11.94 1.79
CA ASN A 327 25.63 12.27 1.34
C ASN A 327 24.88 11.00 0.92
N GLY A 328 23.56 11.12 0.87
CA GLY A 328 22.67 10.06 0.43
C GLY A 328 22.40 9.01 1.49
N THR A 329 21.51 8.10 1.13
CA THR A 329 21.02 7.02 1.99
C THR A 329 20.72 5.82 1.13
N ALA A 330 21.23 4.65 1.52
CA ALA A 330 20.81 3.38 0.96
C ALA A 330 19.69 2.77 1.81
N THR A 331 18.74 2.12 1.18
CA THR A 331 17.73 1.30 1.85
C THR A 331 17.78 -0.11 1.26
N LEU A 332 17.98 -1.12 2.10
CA LEU A 332 17.84 -2.52 1.72
C LEU A 332 16.50 -3.02 2.24
N THR A 333 15.61 -3.43 1.34
CA THR A 333 14.30 -3.98 1.71
C THR A 333 14.36 -5.50 1.86
N THR A 334 15.18 -6.17 1.03
CA THR A 334 15.39 -7.62 1.08
C THR A 334 16.88 -7.93 0.98
N VAL A 335 17.36 -8.86 1.82
CA VAL A 335 18.71 -9.44 1.73
C VAL A 335 18.60 -10.94 1.97
N GLY A 336 19.02 -11.76 1.01
CA GLY A 336 18.88 -13.21 1.02
C GLY A 336 19.07 -13.82 -0.36
N GLU A 337 18.10 -14.57 -0.89
CA GLU A 337 18.19 -15.05 -2.28
C GLU A 337 18.31 -13.89 -3.28
N TYR A 338 17.67 -12.77 -2.96
CA TYR A 338 17.78 -11.51 -3.67
C TYR A 338 18.25 -10.41 -2.72
N VAL A 339 18.97 -9.44 -3.28
CA VAL A 339 19.24 -8.15 -2.64
C VAL A 339 18.40 -7.11 -3.38
N GLU A 340 17.47 -6.49 -2.66
CA GLU A 340 16.56 -5.47 -3.17
C GLU A 340 16.69 -4.19 -2.35
N GLY A 341 16.69 -3.05 -3.02
CA GLY A 341 16.87 -1.79 -2.35
C GLY A 341 17.01 -0.60 -3.29
N SER A 342 17.40 0.52 -2.69
CA SER A 342 17.70 1.74 -3.39
C SER A 342 18.84 2.53 -2.74
N PHE A 343 19.39 3.48 -3.49
CA PHE A 343 20.19 4.59 -2.97
C PHE A 343 19.65 5.90 -3.57
N SER A 344 19.54 6.94 -2.74
CA SER A 344 19.23 8.29 -3.19
C SER A 344 20.17 9.28 -2.52
N GLY A 345 20.73 10.21 -3.28
CA GLY A 345 21.64 11.23 -2.76
C GLY A 345 22.40 11.99 -3.84
N GLN A 346 23.52 12.58 -3.44
CA GLN A 346 24.42 13.32 -4.32
C GLN A 346 25.78 12.63 -4.39
N ILE A 347 26.38 12.62 -5.57
CA ILE A 347 27.76 12.18 -5.81
C ILE A 347 28.62 13.35 -6.31
N PHE A 348 29.88 13.36 -5.91
CA PHE A 348 30.82 14.46 -6.10
C PHE A 348 32.09 13.96 -6.80
N PRO A 349 32.69 14.75 -7.71
CA PRO A 349 33.98 14.41 -8.32
C PRO A 349 35.08 14.18 -7.27
N ALA A 350 35.79 13.06 -7.38
CA ALA A 350 36.79 12.63 -6.40
C ALA A 350 38.07 13.49 -6.38
N ASN A 351 38.36 14.21 -7.47
CA ASN A 351 39.65 14.87 -7.71
C ASN A 351 39.61 16.40 -7.57
N VAL A 352 38.63 16.97 -6.88
CA VAL A 352 38.60 18.43 -6.67
C VAL A 352 39.68 18.84 -5.68
N GLN A 353 40.61 19.67 -6.14
CA GLN A 353 41.61 20.34 -5.32
C GLN A 353 41.12 21.75 -4.98
N ASN A 354 41.58 22.31 -3.85
CA ASN A 354 41.34 23.69 -3.39
C ASN A 354 40.12 23.93 -2.47
N CYS A 355 39.73 22.98 -1.63
CA CYS A 355 38.78 23.25 -0.54
C CYS A 355 37.35 23.67 -0.95
N GLU A 356 37.03 23.68 -2.24
CA GLU A 356 35.71 24.02 -2.75
C GLU A 356 34.76 22.83 -2.63
N VAL A 357 33.48 23.09 -2.36
CA VAL A 357 32.43 22.07 -2.45
C VAL A 357 32.25 21.73 -3.92
N PRO A 358 32.51 20.48 -4.36
CA PRO A 358 32.35 20.11 -5.75
C PRO A 358 30.89 20.24 -6.19
N GLU A 359 30.67 20.58 -7.46
CA GLU A 359 29.33 20.50 -8.05
C GLU A 359 28.81 19.06 -7.98
N PRO A 360 27.64 18.82 -7.36
CA PRO A 360 27.08 17.49 -7.20
C PRO A 360 26.33 17.01 -8.44
N THR A 361 26.29 15.70 -8.62
CA THR A 361 25.32 15.01 -9.47
C THR A 361 24.31 14.31 -8.57
N THR A 362 23.02 14.56 -8.77
CA THR A 362 21.96 13.80 -8.08
C THR A 362 21.92 12.38 -8.64
N VAL A 363 21.82 11.38 -7.77
CA VAL A 363 21.72 9.97 -8.13
C VAL A 363 20.51 9.33 -7.45
N GLU A 364 19.74 8.60 -8.24
CA GLU A 364 18.77 7.62 -7.74
C GLU A 364 19.13 6.28 -8.36
N PHE A 365 19.27 5.27 -7.51
CA PHE A 365 19.70 3.95 -7.91
C PHE A 365 18.76 2.92 -7.30
N HIS A 366 18.01 2.20 -8.12
CA HIS A 366 17.06 1.18 -7.70
C HIS A 366 17.50 -0.17 -8.22
N PHE A 367 17.39 -1.20 -7.38
CA PHE A 367 17.86 -2.52 -7.76
C PHE A 367 17.12 -3.65 -7.09
N LYS A 368 17.04 -4.76 -7.82
CA LYS A 368 16.74 -6.10 -7.32
C LYS A 368 17.64 -7.06 -8.07
N MET A 369 18.55 -7.72 -7.39
CA MET A 369 19.49 -8.64 -8.01
C MET A 369 19.56 -9.92 -7.22
N LYS A 370 19.67 -11.04 -7.91
CA LYS A 370 19.95 -12.31 -7.27
C LYS A 370 21.31 -12.23 -6.57
N GLN A 371 21.35 -12.66 -5.32
CA GLN A 371 22.61 -12.75 -4.60
C GLN A 371 23.47 -13.87 -5.19
N SER A 372 24.73 -13.57 -5.51
CA SER A 372 25.69 -14.55 -6.05
C SER A 372 26.39 -15.40 -5.00
#